data_AF-A0A922SP09-F1
#
_entry.id   AF-A0A922SP09-F1
#
_cell.length_a   1.000
_cell.length_b   1.000
_cell.length_c   1.000
_cell.angle_alpha   90.00
_cell.angle_beta   90.00
_cell.angle_gamma   90.00
#
_symmetry.space_group_name_H-M   'P 1'
#
loop_
_entity.id
_entity.type
_entity.pdbx_description
1 polymer ?
#
loop_
_entity_poly.entity_id
_entity_poly.type
_entity_poly.pdbx_seq_one_letter_code
_entity_poly.pdbx_strand_id
1 'polypeptide(L)' 'MPGVLQSGSKESFMLLLDFAEERLGCNNCIICVLKSRPDRATILRTFMFMGFQLLPPNSPLMPQEITNPEYIFLHYNMQ' A
#
# COMPACT_ATOMS: atom_id res chain seq x y z
N MET A 1 -21.30 2.61 5.52
CA MET A 1 -20.89 1.84 4.33
C MET A 1 -19.37 1.72 4.36
N PRO A 2 -18.78 0.51 4.41
CA PRO A 2 -17.34 0.34 4.26
C PRO A 2 -16.90 1.00 2.94
N GLY A 3 -15.76 1.69 2.92
CA GLY A 3 -15.29 2.45 1.76
C GLY A 3 -14.99 1.52 0.59
N VAL A 4 -15.95 1.38 -0.32
CA VAL A 4 -15.77 0.61 -1.55
C VAL A 4 -14.78 1.38 -2.44
N LEU A 5 -13.67 0.74 -2.80
CA LEU A 5 -12.78 1.24 -3.85
C LEU A 5 -13.60 1.33 -5.14
N GLN A 6 -13.94 2.55 -5.55
CA GLN A 6 -14.80 2.78 -6.72
C GLN A 6 -14.09 2.36 -8.01
N SER A 7 -14.86 2.12 -9.07
CA SER A 7 -14.41 1.51 -10.32
C SER A 7 -13.25 2.24 -11.03
N GLY A 8 -13.04 3.54 -10.77
CA GLY A 8 -11.90 4.32 -11.30
C GLY A 8 -10.69 4.42 -10.35
N SER A 9 -10.72 3.74 -9.20
CA SER A 9 -9.65 3.80 -8.21
C SER A 9 -8.38 3.07 -8.65
N LYS A 10 -8.48 2.05 -9.51
CA LYS A 10 -7.32 1.30 -9.98
C LYS A 10 -6.46 2.14 -10.93
N GLU A 11 -7.05 2.68 -11.98
CA GLU A 11 -6.35 3.45 -13.00
C GLU A 11 -5.76 4.72 -12.38
N SER A 12 -6.53 5.38 -11.51
CA SER A 12 -6.06 6.54 -10.75
C SER A 12 -4.88 6.18 -9.84
N PHE A 13 -4.89 5.00 -9.22
CA PHE A 13 -3.80 4.54 -8.37
C PHE A 13 -2.55 4.18 -9.18
N MET A 14 -2.69 3.54 -10.35
CA MET A 14 -1.56 3.28 -11.24
C MET A 14 -0.90 4.57 -11.71
N LEU A 15 -1.70 5.56 -12.14
CA LEU A 15 -1.19 6.89 -12.51
C LEU A 15 -0.42 7.57 -11.36
N LEU A 16 -0.86 7.37 -10.11
CA LEU A 16 -0.16 7.89 -8.94
C LEU A 16 1.19 7.19 -8.72
N LEU A 17 1.27 5.87 -8.97
CA LEU A 17 2.54 5.14 -8.92
C LEU A 17 3.49 5.61 -10.03
N ASP A 18 3.00 5.72 -11.27
CA ASP A 18 3.79 6.20 -12.42
C ASP A 18 4.34 7.61 -12.15
N PHE A 19 3.51 8.50 -11.61
CA PHE A 19 3.96 9.85 -11.24
C PHE A 19 5.00 9.83 -10.11
N ALA A 20 4.79 9.01 -9.07
CA ALA A 20 5.75 8.92 -7.97
C ALA A 20 7.12 8.41 -8.43
N GLU A 21 7.12 7.46 -9.36
CA GLU A 21 8.34 6.94 -9.98
C GLU A 21 8.99 7.98 -10.90
N GLU A 22 8.30 8.43 -11.94
CA GLU A 22 8.88 9.26 -12.99
C GLU A 22 9.18 10.69 -12.55
N ARG A 23 8.35 11.25 -11.67
CA ARG A 23 8.41 12.68 -11.31
C ARG A 23 9.03 12.93 -9.96
N LEU A 24 8.84 12.02 -9.01
CA LEU A 24 9.40 12.15 -7.66
C LEU A 24 10.64 11.29 -7.44
N GLY A 25 10.95 10.35 -8.36
CA GLY A 25 12.08 9.44 -8.23
C GLY A 25 11.92 8.48 -7.05
N CYS A 26 10.68 8.15 -6.67
CA CYS A 26 10.42 7.19 -5.60
C CYS A 26 10.78 5.77 -6.07
N ASN A 27 11.47 5.02 -5.21
CA ASN A 27 11.77 3.60 -5.47
C ASN A 27 10.78 2.65 -4.77
N ASN A 28 10.05 3.14 -3.76
CA ASN A 28 9.24 2.31 -2.91
C ASN A 28 7.90 2.99 -2.59
N CYS A 29 6.81 2.24 -2.67
CA CYS A 29 5.51 2.62 -2.12
C CYS A 29 5.23 1.78 -0.87
N ILE A 30 4.77 2.41 0.21
CA ILE A 30 4.29 1.72 1.40
C ILE A 30 2.82 2.10 1.64
N ILE A 31 1.97 1.09 1.79
CA ILE A 31 0.56 1.27 2.16
C ILE A 31 0.37 0.81 3.61
N CYS A 32 -0.26 1.67 4.41
CA CYS A 32 -0.59 1.40 5.81
C CYS A 32 -2.07 1.10 5.95
N VAL A 33 -2.43 -0.13 6.30
CA VAL A 33 -3.83 -0.57 6.49
C VAL A 33 -4.12 -0.79 7.97
N LEU A 34 -5.05 -0.02 8.54
CA LEU A 34 -5.51 -0.21 9.92
C LEU A 34 -6.09 -1.62 10.12
N LYS A 35 -5.65 -2.31 11.17
CA LYS A 35 -6.11 -3.65 11.53
C LYS A 35 -7.60 -3.69 11.87
N SER A 36 -8.13 -2.61 12.44
CA SER A 36 -9.53 -2.49 12.86
C SER A 36 -10.53 -2.31 11.71
N ARG A 37 -10.06 -2.13 10.47
CA ARG A 37 -10.95 -1.93 9.32
C ARG A 37 -11.79 -3.17 9.01
N PRO A 38 -13.11 -3.03 8.81
CA PRO A 38 -13.98 -4.17 8.47
C PRO A 38 -13.70 -4.74 7.07
N ASP A 39 -13.18 -3.93 6.16
CA ASP A 39 -12.84 -4.29 4.77
C ASP A 39 -11.35 -4.62 4.55
N ARG A 40 -10.57 -4.75 5.64
CA ARG A 40 -9.12 -4.99 5.62
C ARG A 40 -8.73 -6.14 4.69
N ALA A 41 -9.43 -7.27 4.77
CA ALA A 41 -9.09 -8.45 3.96
C ALA A 41 -9.26 -8.19 2.46
N THR A 42 -10.26 -7.39 2.08
CA THR A 42 -10.47 -6.98 0.68
C THR A 42 -9.38 -6.03 0.23
N ILE A 43 -9.06 -5.01 1.03
CA ILE A 43 -7.98 -4.05 0.74
C ILE A 43 -6.64 -4.77 0.53
N LEU A 44 -6.27 -5.66 1.47
CA LEU A 44 -5.02 -6.42 1.38
C LEU A 44 -4.96 -7.23 0.09
N ARG A 45 -6.04 -7.99 -0.22
CA ARG A 45 -6.10 -8.77 -1.45
C ARG A 45 -5.98 -7.89 -2.69
N THR A 46 -6.69 -6.76 -2.74
CA THR A 46 -6.63 -5.83 -3.88
C THR A 46 -5.21 -5.37 -4.17
N PHE A 47 -4.49 -4.86 -3.16
CA PHE A 47 -3.13 -4.40 -3.36
C PHE A 47 -2.15 -5.54 -3.63
N MET A 48 -2.35 -6.72 -3.02
CA MET A 48 -1.56 -7.91 -3.37
C MET A 48 -1.76 -8.33 -4.83
N PHE A 49 -2.98 -8.23 -5.38
CA PHE A 49 -3.22 -8.44 -6.81
C PHE A 49 -2.54 -7.41 -7.72
N MET A 50 -2.29 -6.20 -7.20
CA MET A 50 -1.52 -5.15 -7.91
C MET A 50 -0.01 -5.33 -7.79
N GLY A 51 0.47 -6.37 -7.10
CA GLY A 51 1.91 -6.65 -6.94
C GLY A 51 2.51 -6.18 -5.61
N PHE A 52 1.71 -5.60 -4.71
CA PHE A 52 2.20 -5.27 -3.36
C PHE A 52 2.44 -6.55 -2.54
N GLN A 53 3.48 -6.52 -1.72
CA GLN A 53 3.85 -7.61 -0.82
C GLN A 53 3.68 -7.18 0.63
N LEU A 54 3.43 -8.14 1.53
CA LEU A 54 3.35 -7.85 2.96
C LEU A 54 4.73 -7.40 3.46
N LEU A 55 4.78 -6.27 4.15
CA LEU A 55 6.01 -5.77 4.77
C LEU A 55 6.03 -6.16 6.26
N PRO A 56 6.85 -7.13 6.68
CA PRO A 56 6.89 -7.55 8.07
C PRO A 56 7.53 -6.46 8.96
N PRO A 57 7.08 -6.30 10.22
CA PRO A 57 7.61 -5.29 11.15
C PRO A 57 9.13 -5.32 11.34
N ASN A 58 9.74 -6.50 11.18
CA ASN A 58 11.17 -6.72 11.38
C ASN A 58 11.97 -6.57 10.06
N SER A 59 11.34 -6.09 8.99
CA SER A 59 12.02 -5.87 7.71
C SER A 59 13.00 -4.70 7.81
N PRO A 60 14.21 -4.79 7.22
CA PRO A 60 15.11 -3.65 7.11
C PRO A 60 14.53 -2.49 6.27
N LEU A 61 13.51 -2.77 5.45
CA LEU A 61 12.78 -1.76 4.67
C LEU A 61 11.68 -1.05 5.47
N MET A 62 11.41 -1.47 6.71
CA MET A 62 10.42 -0.84 7.57
C MET A 62 10.98 0.45 8.16
N PRO A 63 10.42 1.64 7.85
CA PRO A 63 10.87 2.88 8.46
C PRO A 63 10.47 2.89 9.95
N GLN A 64 11.44 3.21 10.81
CA GLN A 64 11.22 3.20 12.27
C GLN A 64 10.21 4.29 12.68
N GLU A 65 10.13 5.37 11.90
CA GLU A 65 9.27 6.53 12.13
C GLU A 65 7.78 6.22 11.93
N ILE A 66 7.45 5.21 11.11
CA ILE A 66 6.07 4.85 10.79
C ILE A 66 5.61 3.53 11.44
N THR A 67 6.47 2.91 12.27
CA THR A 67 6.18 1.63 12.89
C THR A 67 5.04 1.80 13.91
N ASN A 68 3.88 1.24 13.60
CA ASN A 68 2.71 1.25 14.48
C ASN A 68 2.05 -0.14 14.49
N PRO A 69 1.86 -0.76 15.67
CA PRO A 69 1.30 -2.11 15.79
C PRO A 69 -0.17 -2.20 15.35
N GLU A 70 -0.89 -1.08 15.23
CA GLU A 70 -2.28 -1.05 14.77
C GLU A 70 -2.42 -1.15 13.25
N TYR A 71 -1.30 -1.10 12.52
CA TYR A 71 -1.27 -1.14 11.06
C TYR A 71 -0.67 -2.44 10.53
N ILE A 72 -1.11 -2.81 9.33
CA ILE A 72 -0.49 -3.79 8.46
C ILE A 72 0.13 -3.02 7.30
N PHE A 73 1.39 -3.28 7.01
CA PHE A 73 2.12 -2.60 5.96
C PHE A 73 2.23 -3.49 4.73
N LEU A 74 2.04 -2.89 3.56
CA LEU A 74 2.30 -3.47 2.26
C LEU A 74 3.36 -2.63 1.57
N HIS A 75 4.24 -3.27 0.80
CA HIS A 75 5.32 -2.63 0.07
C HIS A 75 5.24 -2.97 -1.42
N TYR A 76 5.57 -2.00 -2.27
CA TYR A 76 5.75 -2.17 -3.70
C TYR A 76 7.05 -1.50 -4.13
N ASN A 77 7.87 -2.25 -4.87
CA ASN A 77 9.09 -1.74 -5.48
C ASN A 77 8.76 -1.15 -6.85
N MET A 78 9.02 0.14 -7.02
CA MET A 78 8.92 0.84 -8.30
C MET A 78 10.19 0.48 -9.11
N GLN A 79 10.04 0.16 -10.41
CA GLN A 79 11.11 -0.41 -11.26
C GLN A 79 11.58 0.55 -12.35
#